data_AF-R7PYF3-F1
#
_entry.id   AF-R7PYF3-F1
#
_cell.length_a   1.000
_cell.length_b   1.000
_cell.length_c   1.000
_cell.angle_alpha   90.00
_cell.angle_beta   90.00
_cell.angle_gamma   90.00
#
_symmetry.space_group_name_H-M   'P 1'
#
loop_
_entity.id
_entity.type
_entity.pdbx_description
1 polymer ?
#
loop_
_entity_poly.entity_id
_entity_poly.type
_entity_poly.pdbx_seq_one_letter_code
_entity_poly.pdbx_strand_id
1 'polypeptide(L)'
;MFVSTNTCDGKGECIKQCPTKAIRLINGKALSCLTCGLCYKNCPSNAIFINSYGGYVVDRAKCSGCGMCMYNCPIDNIKIEDGVVYGICSRCGVCEEACPSNSRIDSFKLTEEKQLEFIKSLSNALPTYKGVPHKPSETTEVTRSYFTTDYDRCIYCGRCEKYCPTGTIQVTLDRDEGICSDCGLCNDVCPNGAMNKNHIVNKSTCTLCLNCLKACPHNAISIEKFKINVNHINQKPEGSIISCINCGLCASLSENDSLRYEDSKLRYDPTEDIGENIPKAHKIAIDSCPVAILKEDDEMLLVNEITGEEQNTLAGFCVSCGNCVKVCENDARLFKVATWDGSITDECISCGICCEVCPKEAITLHRGTISVDLDKCILCENCGVYCPVNAIPRTTMHKKEIVDGFCFIEQQLCMHCGLCYDICPYDAINKNNGNFEVDEDKCKYCGACKNACPANAFMFERNFKDSIEEI
;
A
#
# COMPACT_ATOMS: atom_id res chain seq x y z
N MET A 1 26.81 3.88 14.28
CA MET A 1 27.12 5.12 13.51
C MET A 1 26.93 6.32 14.43
N PHE A 2 27.59 7.44 14.19
CA PHE A 2 27.29 8.64 14.98
C PHE A 2 26.21 9.47 14.29
N VAL A 3 25.20 9.88 15.05
CA VAL A 3 24.06 10.67 14.56
C VAL A 3 24.02 12.03 15.27
N SER A 4 23.36 12.99 14.63
CA SER A 4 23.08 14.29 15.24
C SER A 4 21.60 14.40 15.55
N THR A 5 21.28 14.76 16.80
CA THR A 5 19.92 15.05 17.24
C THR A 5 19.41 16.38 16.64
N ASN A 6 18.13 16.67 16.87
CA ASN A 6 17.51 17.94 16.53
C ASN A 6 18.09 19.14 17.29
N THR A 7 18.86 18.93 18.38
CA THR A 7 19.51 20.00 19.15
C THR A 7 20.85 20.46 18.54
N CYS A 8 21.28 19.85 17.43
CA CYS A 8 22.52 20.23 16.76
C CYS A 8 22.43 21.66 16.23
N ASP A 9 23.29 22.53 16.77
CA ASP A 9 23.36 23.97 16.50
C ASP A 9 24.38 24.35 15.41
N GLY A 10 24.91 23.36 14.69
CA GLY A 10 25.77 23.58 13.52
C GLY A 10 27.15 24.17 13.78
N LYS A 11 27.60 24.28 15.05
CA LYS A 11 28.90 24.89 15.40
C LYS A 11 30.13 24.22 14.79
N GLY A 12 30.03 22.94 14.41
CA GLY A 12 31.05 22.25 13.63
C GLY A 12 32.31 21.82 14.37
N GLU A 13 32.38 21.93 15.71
CA GLU A 13 33.56 21.47 16.49
C GLU A 13 33.86 19.98 16.27
N CYS A 14 32.82 19.15 16.19
CA CYS A 14 32.97 17.73 15.85
C CYS A 14 33.61 17.47 14.48
N ILE A 15 33.46 18.40 13.53
CA ILE A 15 34.08 18.32 12.19
C ILE A 15 35.57 18.66 12.29
N LYS A 16 35.91 19.74 13.00
CA LYS A 16 37.30 20.18 13.21
C LYS A 16 38.15 19.10 13.87
N GLN A 17 37.57 18.39 14.83
CA GLN A 17 38.26 17.36 15.60
C GLN A 17 38.19 15.96 14.95
N CYS A 18 37.47 15.78 13.83
CA CYS A 18 37.33 14.47 13.23
C CYS A 18 38.63 14.03 12.52
N PRO A 19 39.35 13.01 13.05
CA PRO A 19 40.65 12.62 12.51
C PRO A 19 40.58 12.03 11.09
N THR A 20 39.43 11.45 10.74
CA THR A 20 39.20 10.86 9.42
C THR A 20 38.46 11.80 8.46
N LYS A 21 38.16 13.04 8.88
CA LYS A 21 37.33 14.01 8.14
C LYS A 21 36.01 13.41 7.64
N ALA A 22 35.40 12.52 8.42
CA ALA A 22 34.19 11.77 8.05
C ALA A 22 32.88 12.50 8.34
N ILE A 23 32.94 13.77 8.71
CA ILE A 23 31.80 14.57 9.17
C ILE A 23 31.71 15.84 8.32
N ARG A 24 30.50 16.19 7.89
CA ARG A 24 30.19 17.42 7.16
C ARG A 24 28.89 18.03 7.67
N LEU A 25 28.66 19.32 7.40
CA LEU A 25 27.37 19.96 7.69
C LEU A 25 26.42 19.79 6.51
N ILE A 26 25.18 19.41 6.82
CA ILE A 26 24.05 19.42 5.90
C ILE A 26 22.88 20.06 6.65
N ASN A 27 22.29 21.12 6.08
CA ASN A 27 21.15 21.84 6.68
C ASN A 27 21.38 22.24 8.15
N GLY A 28 22.59 22.73 8.47
CA GLY A 28 22.96 23.12 9.83
C GLY A 28 23.23 21.97 10.81
N LYS A 29 23.14 20.71 10.38
CA LYS A 29 23.38 19.53 11.22
C LYS A 29 24.62 18.76 10.77
N ALA A 30 25.34 18.19 11.74
CA ALA A 30 26.51 17.37 11.45
C ALA A 30 26.11 15.96 10.99
N LEU A 31 26.38 15.65 9.73
CA LEU A 31 26.23 14.30 9.18
C LEU A 31 27.58 13.61 9.14
N SER A 32 27.64 12.34 9.54
CA SER A 32 28.84 11.52 9.39
C SER A 32 28.59 10.25 8.58
N CYS A 33 29.67 9.58 8.17
CA CYS A 33 29.65 8.25 7.55
C CYS A 33 28.61 7.31 8.22
N LEU A 34 27.78 6.65 7.40
CA LEU A 34 26.75 5.72 7.86
C LEU A 34 27.31 4.42 8.47
N THR A 35 28.61 4.16 8.32
CA THR A 35 29.24 2.89 8.71
C THR A 35 28.58 1.65 8.07
N CYS A 36 28.04 1.78 6.84
CA CYS A 36 27.37 0.68 6.13
C CYS A 36 28.31 -0.44 5.66
N GLY A 37 29.63 -0.20 5.61
CA GLY A 37 30.63 -1.21 5.28
C GLY A 37 30.84 -1.51 3.79
N LEU A 38 30.16 -0.80 2.88
CA LEU A 38 30.38 -0.98 1.43
C LEU A 38 31.83 -0.71 1.00
N CYS A 39 32.45 0.34 1.55
CA CYS A 39 33.85 0.65 1.29
C CYS A 39 34.80 -0.49 1.70
N TYR A 40 34.49 -1.17 2.81
CA TYR A 40 35.24 -2.33 3.30
C TYR A 40 35.06 -3.54 2.40
N LYS A 41 33.80 -3.92 2.11
CA LYS A 41 33.47 -5.09 1.29
C LYS A 41 34.03 -5.01 -0.13
N ASN A 42 34.05 -3.80 -0.70
CA ASN A 42 34.43 -3.58 -2.09
C ASN A 42 35.88 -3.07 -2.25
N CYS A 43 36.71 -3.17 -1.22
CA CYS A 43 38.11 -2.74 -1.30
C CYS A 43 38.96 -3.80 -2.02
N PRO A 44 39.41 -3.58 -3.26
CA PRO A 44 40.12 -4.61 -4.03
C PRO A 44 41.49 -4.98 -3.44
N SER A 45 42.11 -4.05 -2.71
CA SER A 45 43.41 -4.29 -2.05
C SER A 45 43.26 -4.76 -0.60
N ASN A 46 42.03 -4.98 -0.10
CA ASN A 46 41.74 -5.29 1.31
C ASN A 46 42.45 -4.33 2.28
N ALA A 47 42.60 -3.06 1.87
CA ALA A 47 43.24 -2.03 2.66
C ALA A 47 42.33 -1.47 3.76
N ILE A 48 41.04 -1.76 3.74
CA ILE A 48 40.09 -1.30 4.75
C ILE A 48 39.83 -2.48 5.70
N PHE A 49 39.83 -2.23 7.01
CA PHE A 49 39.52 -3.23 8.03
C PHE A 49 38.61 -2.66 9.11
N ILE A 50 37.99 -3.56 9.88
CA ILE A 50 37.11 -3.21 11.00
C ILE A 50 37.94 -3.20 12.28
N ASN A 51 37.85 -2.13 13.07
CA ASN A 51 38.52 -2.04 14.37
C ASN A 51 37.64 -2.61 15.51
N SER A 52 38.19 -2.62 16.73
CA SER A 52 37.50 -3.10 17.94
C SER A 52 36.22 -2.32 18.28
N TYR A 53 36.05 -1.10 17.76
CA TYR A 53 34.89 -0.24 17.98
C TYR A 53 33.81 -0.40 16.89
N GLY A 54 33.98 -1.35 15.97
CA GLY A 54 33.07 -1.58 14.86
C GLY A 54 33.09 -0.45 13.81
N GLY A 55 34.14 0.36 13.80
CA GLY A 55 34.40 1.37 12.78
C GLY A 55 35.38 0.87 11.72
N TYR A 56 35.42 1.55 10.58
CA TYR A 56 36.28 1.17 9.46
C TYR A 56 37.54 2.03 9.43
N VAL A 57 38.69 1.41 9.20
CA VAL A 57 40.00 2.05 9.18
C VAL A 57 40.71 1.68 7.89
N VAL A 58 41.36 2.67 7.27
CA VAL A 58 42.16 2.47 6.06
C VAL A 58 43.62 2.27 6.45
N ASP A 59 44.15 1.09 6.13
CA ASP A 59 45.58 0.80 6.12
C ASP A 59 46.23 1.52 4.92
N ARG A 60 46.95 2.61 5.23
CA ARG A 60 47.58 3.45 4.21
C ARG A 60 48.71 2.75 3.47
N ALA A 61 49.35 1.73 4.06
CA ALA A 61 50.41 0.99 3.39
C ALA A 61 49.86 0.06 2.30
N LYS A 62 48.63 -0.44 2.48
CA LYS A 62 47.94 -1.30 1.52
C LYS A 62 47.04 -0.53 0.54
N CYS A 63 46.73 0.73 0.84
CA CYS A 63 45.84 1.53 0.02
C CYS A 63 46.55 2.00 -1.26
N SER A 64 46.01 1.60 -2.40
CA SER A 64 46.50 2.04 -3.72
C SER A 64 45.88 3.37 -4.19
N GLY A 65 44.98 3.98 -3.40
CA GLY A 65 44.28 5.20 -3.79
C GLY A 65 43.28 5.04 -4.94
N CYS A 66 42.87 3.81 -5.28
CA CYS A 66 42.08 3.50 -6.48
C CYS A 66 40.67 4.12 -6.58
N GLY A 67 40.15 4.77 -5.55
CA GLY A 67 38.83 5.43 -5.61
C GLY A 67 37.60 4.52 -5.43
N MET A 68 37.75 3.19 -5.37
CA MET A 68 36.60 2.28 -5.26
C MET A 68 35.73 2.52 -4.01
N CYS A 69 36.33 2.92 -2.90
CA CYS A 69 35.59 3.26 -1.69
C CYS A 69 34.77 4.56 -1.84
N MET A 70 35.28 5.54 -2.59
CA MET A 70 34.58 6.78 -2.93
C MET A 70 33.38 6.51 -3.83
N TYR A 71 33.59 5.76 -4.92
CA TYR A 71 32.53 5.37 -5.86
C TYR A 71 31.38 4.61 -5.18
N ASN A 72 31.70 3.73 -4.24
CA ASN A 72 30.71 2.90 -3.55
C ASN A 72 30.06 3.56 -2.33
N CYS A 73 30.35 4.83 -2.04
CA CYS A 73 29.79 5.52 -0.89
C CYS A 73 28.37 6.01 -1.20
N PRO A 74 27.31 5.47 -0.57
CA PRO A 74 25.92 5.80 -0.93
C PRO A 74 25.53 7.25 -0.56
N ILE A 75 26.29 7.87 0.33
CA ILE A 75 26.10 9.26 0.76
C ILE A 75 27.21 10.19 0.27
N ASP A 76 28.07 9.72 -0.64
CA ASP A 76 29.20 10.50 -1.18
C ASP A 76 30.03 11.23 -0.11
N ASN A 77 30.44 10.48 0.92
CA ASN A 77 31.13 11.03 2.09
C ASN A 77 32.64 10.79 2.06
N ILE A 78 33.14 9.95 1.15
CA ILE A 78 34.53 9.52 1.06
C ILE A 78 35.26 10.37 0.01
N LYS A 79 36.46 10.84 0.34
CA LYS A 79 37.29 11.67 -0.55
C LYS A 79 38.72 11.18 -0.55
N ILE A 80 39.44 11.41 -1.64
CA ILE A 80 40.87 11.11 -1.75
C ILE A 80 41.61 12.42 -2.00
N GLU A 81 42.48 12.81 -1.07
CA GLU A 81 43.32 14.01 -1.13
C GLU A 81 44.79 13.55 -1.05
N ASP A 82 45.60 13.90 -2.04
CA ASP A 82 47.03 13.53 -2.11
C ASP A 82 47.29 12.02 -1.92
N GLY A 83 46.43 11.17 -2.49
CA GLY A 83 46.50 9.72 -2.36
C GLY A 83 46.02 9.15 -1.02
N VAL A 84 45.58 10.00 -0.09
CA VAL A 84 45.07 9.60 1.23
C VAL A 84 43.54 9.59 1.23
N VAL A 85 42.96 8.47 1.65
CA VAL A 85 41.51 8.31 1.78
C VAL A 85 41.01 8.93 3.09
N TYR A 86 40.03 9.82 2.97
CA TYR A 86 39.27 10.44 4.04
C TYR A 86 37.79 10.12 3.92
N GLY A 87 37.00 10.43 4.95
CA GLY A 87 35.55 10.31 4.88
C GLY A 87 34.97 9.00 5.45
N ILE A 88 35.83 8.09 5.91
CA ILE A 88 35.45 6.81 6.52
C ILE A 88 35.49 6.96 8.04
N CYS A 89 34.39 6.64 8.73
CA CYS A 89 34.34 6.76 10.19
C CYS A 89 34.95 5.53 10.86
N SER A 90 35.97 5.77 11.67
CA SER A 90 36.63 4.78 12.53
C SER A 90 35.90 4.52 13.86
N ARG A 91 34.74 5.15 14.06
CA ARG A 91 33.95 5.11 15.30
C ARG A 91 34.75 5.43 16.58
N CYS A 92 35.70 6.36 16.50
CA CYS A 92 36.59 6.70 17.63
C CYS A 92 35.97 7.51 18.78
N GLY A 93 34.72 7.99 18.68
CA GLY A 93 34.07 8.76 19.76
C GLY A 93 34.46 10.24 19.86
N VAL A 94 35.56 10.68 19.25
CA VAL A 94 36.05 12.08 19.31
C VAL A 94 34.98 13.11 18.96
N CYS A 95 34.08 12.80 18.03
CA CYS A 95 33.02 13.72 17.62
C CYS A 95 31.86 13.87 18.62
N GLU A 96 31.67 12.89 19.50
CA GLU A 96 30.72 12.95 20.62
C GLU A 96 31.30 13.87 21.70
N GLU A 97 32.55 13.63 22.12
CA GLU A 97 33.25 14.45 23.13
C GLU A 97 33.44 15.91 22.71
N ALA A 98 33.75 16.15 21.43
CA ALA A 98 33.96 17.49 20.89
C ALA A 98 32.66 18.29 20.67
N CYS A 99 31.48 17.70 20.85
CA CYS A 99 30.21 18.36 20.56
C CYS A 99 29.76 19.26 21.72
N PRO A 100 29.79 20.60 21.59
CA PRO A 100 29.50 21.51 22.71
C PRO A 100 28.04 21.44 23.17
N SER A 101 27.14 21.11 22.24
CA SER A 101 25.70 20.95 22.46
C SER A 101 25.29 19.52 22.85
N ASN A 102 26.26 18.60 22.98
CA ASN A 102 26.05 17.18 23.24
C ASN A 102 25.05 16.51 22.28
N SER A 103 24.91 17.07 21.07
CA SER A 103 23.95 16.61 20.07
C SER A 103 24.46 15.45 19.23
N ARG A 104 25.76 15.13 19.30
CA ARG A 104 26.37 14.00 18.58
C ARG A 104 26.34 12.77 19.48
N ILE A 105 25.62 11.73 19.05
CA ILE A 105 25.40 10.53 19.85
C ILE A 105 25.77 9.30 19.01
N ASP A 106 26.35 8.27 19.63
CA ASP A 106 26.46 6.96 18.98
C ASP A 106 25.07 6.30 18.89
N SER A 107 24.67 5.89 17.69
CA SER A 107 23.38 5.23 17.44
C SER A 107 23.16 3.98 18.29
N PHE A 108 24.23 3.31 18.74
CA PHE A 108 24.13 2.16 19.66
C PHE A 108 23.68 2.54 21.07
N LYS A 109 23.73 3.82 21.43
CA LYS A 109 23.19 4.36 22.69
C LYS A 109 21.73 4.80 22.57
N LEU A 110 21.11 4.68 21.38
CA LEU A 110 19.69 4.98 21.17
C LEU A 110 18.81 3.75 21.40
N THR A 111 17.60 3.97 21.91
CA THR A 111 16.54 2.96 22.00
C THR A 111 16.07 2.53 20.60
N GLU A 112 15.57 1.30 20.43
CA GLU A 112 15.16 0.74 19.12
C GLU A 112 14.13 1.61 18.39
N GLU A 113 13.15 2.17 19.10
CA GLU A 113 12.16 3.10 18.54
C GLU A 113 12.81 4.33 17.87
N LYS A 114 13.82 4.92 18.51
CA LYS A 114 14.53 6.10 17.99
C LYS A 114 15.44 5.77 16.81
N GLN A 115 15.90 4.52 16.70
CA GLN A 115 16.66 4.05 15.53
C GLN A 115 15.75 3.92 14.30
N LEU A 116 14.52 3.42 14.48
CA LEU A 116 13.53 3.28 13.41
C LEU A 116 13.06 4.63 12.85
N GLU A 117 12.76 5.60 13.71
CA GLU A 117 12.41 6.97 13.27
C GLU A 117 13.55 7.64 12.50
N PHE A 118 14.80 7.41 12.92
CA PHE A 118 15.98 7.95 12.24
C PHE A 118 16.18 7.32 10.85
N ILE A 119 16.02 6.01 10.71
CA ILE A 119 16.12 5.32 9.40
C ILE A 119 15.02 5.81 8.44
N LYS A 120 13.79 5.96 8.93
CA LYS A 120 12.67 6.55 8.16
C LYS A 120 12.93 7.98 7.72
N SER A 121 13.72 8.75 8.48
CA SER A 121 14.13 10.10 8.08
C SER A 121 15.20 10.12 6.96
N LEU A 122 15.91 9.01 6.75
CA LEU A 122 16.99 8.86 5.76
C LEU A 122 16.54 8.22 4.45
N SER A 123 15.40 7.53 4.41
CA SER A 123 14.89 6.83 3.23
C SER A 123 14.52 7.74 2.05
N ASN A 124 14.42 9.06 2.28
CA ASN A 124 14.11 10.05 1.25
C ASN A 124 15.35 10.58 0.48
N ALA A 125 16.57 10.07 0.73
CA ALA A 125 17.80 10.68 0.21
C ALA A 125 18.88 9.73 -0.37
N LEU A 126 18.57 8.47 -0.67
CA LEU A 126 19.57 7.54 -1.26
C LEU A 126 19.19 7.12 -2.69
N PRO A 127 20.12 7.19 -3.67
CA PRO A 127 19.88 6.65 -5.01
C PRO A 127 19.86 5.11 -4.98
N THR A 128 18.99 4.51 -5.80
CA THR A 128 18.91 3.06 -6.03
C THR A 128 20.21 2.54 -6.66
N TYR A 129 20.85 1.59 -5.97
CA TYR A 129 22.07 0.94 -6.40
C TYR A 129 21.76 -0.15 -7.44
N LYS A 130 22.17 0.04 -8.71
CA LYS A 130 22.18 -1.06 -9.69
C LYS A 130 23.36 -1.99 -9.38
N GLY A 131 23.09 -3.27 -9.17
CA GLY A 131 24.15 -4.29 -9.00
C GLY A 131 24.18 -5.00 -7.65
N VAL A 132 23.11 -4.95 -6.85
CA VAL A 132 22.89 -6.05 -5.89
C VAL A 132 22.71 -7.32 -6.73
N PRO A 133 23.48 -8.39 -6.51
CA PRO A 133 23.16 -9.68 -7.09
C PRO A 133 21.80 -10.10 -6.51
N HIS A 134 20.73 -9.77 -7.24
CA HIS A 134 19.48 -10.47 -7.06
C HIS A 134 19.79 -11.92 -7.42
N LYS A 135 19.58 -12.83 -6.47
CA LYS A 135 19.31 -14.21 -6.86
C LYS A 135 18.18 -14.10 -7.89
N PRO A 136 18.37 -14.54 -9.14
CA PRO A 136 17.26 -14.57 -10.08
C PRO A 136 16.12 -15.27 -9.36
N SER A 137 14.96 -14.62 -9.27
CA SER A 137 13.79 -15.26 -8.67
C SER A 137 13.62 -16.60 -9.38
N GLU A 138 13.68 -17.69 -8.62
CA GLU A 138 13.42 -19.03 -9.17
C GLU A 138 11.96 -19.13 -9.63
N THR A 139 11.11 -18.25 -9.09
CA THR A 139 9.70 -18.08 -9.40
C THR A 139 9.54 -17.26 -10.68
N THR A 140 9.03 -17.91 -11.74
CA THR A 140 8.71 -17.23 -13.02
C THR A 140 7.34 -16.57 -13.01
N GLU A 141 6.43 -17.09 -12.18
CA GLU A 141 5.05 -16.61 -12.08
C GLU A 141 4.55 -16.76 -10.64
N VAL A 142 3.82 -15.76 -10.17
CA VAL A 142 3.08 -15.84 -8.92
C VAL A 142 1.64 -16.25 -9.21
N THR A 143 1.04 -17.02 -8.30
CA THR A 143 -0.36 -17.44 -8.42
C THR A 143 -1.14 -17.22 -7.14
N ARG A 144 -2.44 -16.96 -7.27
CA ARG A 144 -3.35 -16.82 -6.12
C ARG A 144 -4.75 -17.30 -6.47
N SER A 145 -5.27 -18.19 -5.65
CA SER A 145 -6.66 -18.66 -5.76
C SER A 145 -7.62 -17.75 -5.01
N TYR A 146 -8.75 -17.40 -5.63
CA TYR A 146 -9.75 -16.51 -5.05
C TYR A 146 -11.14 -16.75 -5.66
N PHE A 147 -12.16 -16.16 -5.04
CA PHE A 147 -13.52 -16.14 -5.58
C PHE A 147 -13.82 -14.77 -6.18
N THR A 148 -14.38 -14.73 -7.38
CA THR A 148 -14.72 -13.52 -8.13
C THR A 148 -16.20 -13.48 -8.49
N THR A 149 -16.62 -12.39 -9.14
CA THR A 149 -17.97 -12.16 -9.65
C THR A 149 -17.89 -11.82 -11.14
N ASP A 150 -18.68 -12.53 -11.95
CA ASP A 150 -19.04 -12.13 -13.31
C ASP A 150 -20.21 -11.13 -13.21
N TYR A 151 -19.91 -9.84 -13.38
CA TYR A 151 -20.88 -8.76 -13.28
C TYR A 151 -21.90 -8.75 -14.43
N ASP A 152 -21.63 -9.44 -15.54
CA ASP A 152 -22.63 -9.57 -16.61
C ASP A 152 -23.75 -10.54 -16.26
N ARG A 153 -23.47 -11.50 -15.37
CA ARG A 153 -24.44 -12.49 -14.89
C ARG A 153 -25.00 -12.17 -13.50
N CYS A 154 -24.34 -11.28 -12.76
CA CYS A 154 -24.73 -10.94 -11.41
C CYS A 154 -25.97 -10.05 -11.41
N ILE A 155 -26.94 -10.40 -10.57
CA ILE A 155 -28.17 -9.61 -10.33
C ILE A 155 -28.20 -9.02 -8.92
N TYR A 156 -27.07 -9.08 -8.22
CA TYR A 156 -26.89 -8.54 -6.86
C TYR A 156 -27.91 -9.04 -5.81
N CYS A 157 -28.40 -10.28 -5.93
CA CYS A 157 -29.41 -10.85 -5.02
C CYS A 157 -28.98 -11.03 -3.54
N GLY A 158 -27.73 -10.74 -3.16
CA GLY A 158 -27.23 -10.85 -1.78
C GLY A 158 -27.07 -12.27 -1.22
N ARG A 159 -27.43 -13.33 -1.95
CA ARG A 159 -27.29 -14.72 -1.45
C ARG A 159 -25.85 -15.06 -1.06
N CYS A 160 -24.88 -14.65 -1.87
CA CYS A 160 -23.48 -14.95 -1.59
C CYS A 160 -22.95 -14.29 -0.31
N GLU A 161 -23.48 -13.14 0.07
CA GLU A 161 -23.24 -12.46 1.36
C GLU A 161 -23.94 -13.23 2.48
N LYS A 162 -25.24 -13.51 2.34
CA LYS A 162 -26.04 -14.22 3.36
C LYS A 162 -25.50 -15.60 3.77
N TYR A 163 -24.97 -16.36 2.81
CA TYR A 163 -24.45 -17.71 3.06
C TYR A 163 -22.94 -17.74 3.30
N CYS A 164 -22.29 -16.57 3.42
CA CYS A 164 -20.89 -16.48 3.75
C CYS A 164 -20.70 -16.70 5.27
N PRO A 165 -20.00 -17.77 5.70
CA PRO A 165 -19.88 -18.07 7.13
C PRO A 165 -19.01 -17.07 7.89
N THR A 166 -18.16 -16.31 7.18
CA THR A 166 -17.21 -15.35 7.78
C THR A 166 -17.56 -13.91 7.44
N GLY A 167 -18.70 -13.64 6.81
CA GLY A 167 -19.12 -12.28 6.45
C GLY A 167 -18.17 -11.53 5.52
N THR A 168 -17.35 -12.22 4.71
CA THR A 168 -16.33 -11.58 3.84
C THR A 168 -16.86 -11.06 2.51
N ILE A 169 -18.16 -11.18 2.25
CA ILE A 169 -18.78 -10.74 1.00
C ILE A 169 -19.80 -9.67 1.36
N GLN A 170 -19.63 -8.48 0.81
CA GLN A 170 -20.56 -7.38 0.94
C GLN A 170 -21.17 -7.10 -0.43
N VAL A 171 -22.50 -7.10 -0.52
CA VAL A 171 -23.23 -6.77 -1.75
C VAL A 171 -23.92 -5.44 -1.57
N THR A 172 -23.50 -4.46 -2.37
CA THR A 172 -24.16 -3.16 -2.46
C THR A 172 -24.97 -3.12 -3.75
N LEU A 173 -26.25 -2.77 -3.63
CA LEU A 173 -27.13 -2.51 -4.77
C LEU A 173 -27.24 -1.00 -4.96
N ASP A 174 -26.74 -0.51 -6.09
CA ASP A 174 -26.89 0.87 -6.50
C ASP A 174 -28.18 0.95 -7.31
N ARG A 175 -29.26 1.35 -6.64
CA ARG A 175 -30.55 1.58 -7.30
C ARG A 175 -31.23 2.79 -6.71
N ASP A 176 -32.00 3.47 -7.55
CA ASP A 176 -32.99 4.42 -7.11
C ASP A 176 -34.01 3.73 -6.18
N GLU A 177 -34.37 4.37 -5.07
CA GLU A 177 -35.52 3.94 -4.28
C GLU A 177 -36.75 3.85 -5.19
N GLY A 178 -37.51 2.76 -5.05
CA GLY A 178 -38.76 2.61 -5.79
C GLY A 178 -38.72 1.68 -6.99
N ILE A 179 -37.69 0.84 -7.20
CA ILE A 179 -37.64 -0.17 -8.29
C ILE A 179 -37.69 -1.60 -7.74
N CYS A 180 -38.45 -2.49 -8.40
CA CYS A 180 -38.62 -3.88 -8.01
C CYS A 180 -37.36 -4.71 -8.29
N SER A 181 -36.96 -5.55 -7.34
CA SER A 181 -35.75 -6.41 -7.42
C SER A 181 -36.06 -7.90 -7.63
N ASP A 182 -37.30 -8.22 -7.95
CA ASP A 182 -37.81 -9.59 -8.07
C ASP A 182 -37.56 -10.50 -6.83
N CYS A 183 -37.48 -9.90 -5.64
CA CYS A 183 -37.13 -10.60 -4.40
C CYS A 183 -38.18 -11.59 -3.85
N GLY A 184 -39.42 -11.60 -4.34
CA GLY A 184 -40.46 -12.54 -3.88
C GLY A 184 -41.26 -12.14 -2.65
N LEU A 185 -40.74 -11.28 -1.77
CA LEU A 185 -41.37 -10.94 -0.47
C LEU A 185 -42.85 -10.51 -0.57
N CYS A 186 -43.19 -9.74 -1.60
CA CYS A 186 -44.54 -9.24 -1.82
C CYS A 186 -45.55 -10.34 -2.19
N ASN A 187 -45.09 -11.46 -2.73
CA ASN A 187 -45.87 -12.68 -2.93
C ASN A 187 -46.08 -13.41 -1.60
N ASP A 188 -45.01 -13.57 -0.82
CA ASP A 188 -45.04 -14.29 0.45
C ASP A 188 -46.00 -13.68 1.48
N VAL A 189 -46.11 -12.35 1.50
CA VAL A 189 -47.02 -11.63 2.41
C VAL A 189 -48.44 -11.45 1.85
N CYS A 190 -48.73 -11.92 0.64
CA CYS A 190 -50.03 -11.72 -0.01
C CYS A 190 -51.04 -12.79 0.47
N PRO A 191 -52.00 -12.46 1.36
CA PRO A 191 -52.86 -13.46 1.99
C PRO A 191 -53.80 -14.16 1.01
N ASN A 192 -54.13 -13.49 -0.11
CA ASN A 192 -55.05 -14.01 -1.12
C ASN A 192 -54.34 -14.44 -2.41
N GLY A 193 -53.00 -14.51 -2.42
CA GLY A 193 -52.23 -14.91 -3.60
C GLY A 193 -52.48 -14.04 -4.84
N ALA A 194 -52.84 -12.77 -4.64
CA ALA A 194 -53.10 -11.83 -5.73
C ALA A 194 -51.81 -11.37 -6.45
N MET A 195 -50.64 -11.73 -5.95
CA MET A 195 -49.33 -11.46 -6.55
C MET A 195 -48.79 -12.75 -7.16
N ASN A 196 -48.36 -12.72 -8.42
CA ASN A 196 -47.70 -13.86 -9.05
C ASN A 196 -46.18 -13.81 -8.91
N LYS A 197 -45.48 -14.84 -9.42
CA LYS A 197 -44.01 -14.95 -9.41
C LYS A 197 -43.28 -13.86 -10.19
N ASN A 198 -43.98 -13.11 -11.04
CA ASN A 198 -43.43 -12.00 -11.81
C ASN A 198 -43.86 -10.65 -11.19
N HIS A 199 -44.33 -10.66 -9.94
CA HIS A 199 -44.83 -9.49 -9.19
C HIS A 199 -45.89 -8.68 -9.94
N ILE A 200 -46.72 -9.37 -10.72
CA ILE A 200 -47.89 -8.81 -11.38
C ILE A 200 -49.09 -9.03 -10.46
N VAL A 201 -49.77 -7.92 -10.12
CA VAL A 201 -50.95 -7.92 -9.26
C VAL A 201 -52.19 -8.29 -10.06
N ASN A 202 -52.88 -9.35 -9.66
CA ASN A 202 -54.23 -9.64 -10.11
C ASN A 202 -55.23 -8.67 -9.46
N LYS A 203 -55.75 -7.75 -10.29
CA LYS A 203 -56.63 -6.66 -9.85
C LYS A 203 -58.01 -7.13 -9.38
N SER A 204 -58.47 -8.32 -9.77
CA SER A 204 -59.78 -8.83 -9.35
C SER A 204 -59.74 -9.55 -8.00
N THR A 205 -58.58 -10.04 -7.57
CA THR A 205 -58.43 -10.79 -6.31
C THR A 205 -57.69 -10.00 -5.22
N CYS A 206 -57.02 -8.89 -5.58
CA CYS A 206 -56.37 -8.01 -4.62
C CYS A 206 -57.40 -7.32 -3.70
N THR A 207 -57.24 -7.49 -2.40
CA THR A 207 -58.10 -6.88 -1.38
C THR A 207 -57.59 -5.54 -0.85
N LEU A 208 -56.49 -5.00 -1.39
CA LEU A 208 -55.85 -3.77 -0.93
C LEU A 208 -55.49 -3.78 0.57
N CYS A 209 -55.07 -4.92 1.12
CA CYS A 209 -54.58 -5.02 2.51
C CYS A 209 -53.24 -4.30 2.75
N LEU A 210 -52.53 -3.92 1.68
CA LEU A 210 -51.26 -3.19 1.69
C LEU A 210 -50.07 -3.91 2.36
N ASN A 211 -50.20 -5.19 2.69
CA ASN A 211 -49.10 -5.99 3.23
C ASN A 211 -47.87 -5.99 2.31
N CYS A 212 -48.08 -6.09 0.99
CA CYS A 212 -47.00 -6.02 0.03
C CYS A 212 -46.27 -4.68 0.05
N LEU A 213 -47.00 -3.56 0.20
CA LEU A 213 -46.43 -2.21 0.32
C LEU A 213 -45.52 -2.14 1.56
N LYS A 214 -46.04 -2.59 2.71
CA LYS A 214 -45.31 -2.57 3.99
C LYS A 214 -44.11 -3.51 4.00
N ALA A 215 -44.20 -4.65 3.32
CA ALA A 215 -43.16 -5.65 3.29
C ALA A 215 -42.08 -5.38 2.23
N CYS A 216 -42.32 -4.45 1.30
CA CYS A 216 -41.39 -4.16 0.23
C CYS A 216 -40.17 -3.41 0.77
N PRO A 217 -38.97 -4.02 0.80
CA PRO A 217 -37.77 -3.39 1.36
C PRO A 217 -37.16 -2.33 0.44
N HIS A 218 -37.80 -2.04 -0.70
CA HIS A 218 -37.24 -1.23 -1.79
C HIS A 218 -38.17 -0.10 -2.25
N ASN A 219 -39.27 0.13 -1.53
CA ASN A 219 -40.30 1.11 -1.89
C ASN A 219 -40.85 0.97 -3.32
N ALA A 220 -40.67 -0.19 -3.95
CA ALA A 220 -41.00 -0.48 -5.34
C ALA A 220 -42.49 -0.59 -5.66
N ILE A 221 -43.32 -0.48 -4.64
CA ILE A 221 -44.75 -0.67 -4.74
C ILE A 221 -45.42 0.66 -4.44
N SER A 222 -46.32 1.09 -5.32
CA SER A 222 -47.11 2.31 -5.16
C SER A 222 -48.60 2.02 -5.28
N ILE A 223 -49.42 2.95 -4.79
CA ILE A 223 -50.88 2.89 -4.91
C ILE A 223 -51.33 4.08 -5.74
N GLU A 224 -51.95 3.80 -6.88
CA GLU A 224 -52.62 4.84 -7.68
C GLU A 224 -54.03 4.37 -8.02
N LYS A 225 -55.02 5.25 -7.81
CA LYS A 225 -56.44 4.97 -8.15
C LYS A 225 -56.93 3.62 -7.59
N PHE A 226 -56.60 3.33 -6.33
CA PHE A 226 -56.93 2.08 -5.64
C PHE A 226 -56.39 0.82 -6.34
N LYS A 227 -55.25 0.92 -7.02
CA LYS A 227 -54.55 -0.22 -7.64
C LYS A 227 -53.11 -0.23 -7.16
N ILE A 228 -52.65 -1.43 -6.79
CA ILE A 228 -51.24 -1.68 -6.50
C ILE A 228 -50.49 -1.70 -7.83
N ASN A 229 -49.46 -0.89 -7.93
CA ASN A 229 -48.51 -0.88 -9.04
C ASN A 229 -47.14 -1.28 -8.50
N VAL A 230 -46.46 -2.15 -9.23
CA VAL A 230 -45.08 -2.54 -8.93
C VAL A 230 -44.22 -1.91 -10.01
N ASN A 231 -43.22 -1.13 -9.60
CA ASN A 231 -42.34 -0.43 -10.52
C ASN A 231 -41.28 -1.40 -11.06
N HIS A 232 -41.53 -1.88 -12.27
CA HIS A 232 -40.70 -2.86 -12.99
C HIS A 232 -39.79 -2.19 -14.03
N ILE A 233 -39.30 -0.97 -13.79
CA ILE A 233 -38.33 -0.36 -14.73
C ILE A 233 -37.20 -1.37 -14.95
N ASN A 234 -37.08 -1.84 -16.20
CA ASN A 234 -36.03 -2.75 -16.66
C ASN A 234 -34.69 -2.01 -16.72
N GLN A 235 -34.20 -1.57 -15.57
CA GLN A 235 -32.79 -1.27 -15.42
C GLN A 235 -32.08 -2.56 -15.03
N LYS A 236 -30.97 -2.85 -15.70
CA LYS A 236 -30.03 -3.86 -15.21
C LYS A 236 -29.62 -3.37 -13.81
N PRO A 237 -29.80 -4.17 -12.75
CA PRO A 237 -29.40 -3.74 -11.41
C PRO A 237 -27.91 -3.41 -11.46
N GLU A 238 -27.56 -2.20 -11.04
CA GLU A 238 -26.18 -1.79 -10.84
C GLU A 238 -25.83 -1.95 -9.35
N GLY A 239 -24.55 -2.01 -9.06
CA GLY A 239 -24.09 -2.32 -7.72
C GLY A 239 -22.64 -2.76 -7.70
N SER A 240 -22.15 -3.00 -6.49
CA SER A 240 -20.82 -3.52 -6.25
C SER A 240 -20.86 -4.76 -5.37
N ILE A 241 -19.88 -5.63 -5.57
CA ILE A 241 -19.63 -6.76 -4.67
C ILE A 241 -18.17 -6.67 -4.26
N ILE A 242 -17.94 -6.43 -2.97
CA ILE A 242 -16.61 -6.44 -2.38
C ILE A 242 -16.44 -7.77 -1.66
N SER A 243 -15.31 -8.44 -1.90
CA SER A 243 -14.98 -9.66 -1.15
C SER A 243 -13.49 -9.89 -1.00
N CYS A 244 -13.10 -10.66 0.02
CA CYS A 244 -11.70 -10.99 0.26
C CYS A 244 -11.07 -11.70 -0.96
N ILE A 245 -9.96 -11.13 -1.43
CA ILE A 245 -9.15 -11.64 -2.54
C ILE A 245 -8.16 -12.73 -2.12
N ASN A 246 -8.20 -13.16 -0.85
CA ASN A 246 -7.39 -14.25 -0.29
C ASN A 246 -5.86 -14.06 -0.49
N CYS A 247 -5.37 -12.82 -0.33
CA CYS A 247 -3.95 -12.47 -0.49
C CYS A 247 -3.07 -12.80 0.72
N GLY A 248 -3.65 -13.12 1.88
CA GLY A 248 -2.91 -13.47 3.10
C GLY A 248 -2.25 -12.29 3.83
N LEU A 249 -2.43 -11.05 3.36
CA LEU A 249 -1.72 -9.91 3.91
C LEU A 249 -2.03 -9.66 5.40
N CYS A 250 -3.31 -9.69 5.76
CA CYS A 250 -3.79 -9.54 7.13
C CYS A 250 -3.20 -10.57 8.10
N ALA A 251 -3.01 -11.82 7.65
CA ALA A 251 -2.34 -12.86 8.44
C ALA A 251 -0.83 -12.62 8.55
N SER A 252 -0.19 -12.24 7.44
CA SER A 252 1.28 -12.09 7.39
C SER A 252 1.84 -10.90 8.16
N LEU A 253 0.99 -9.92 8.48
CA LEU A 253 1.35 -8.72 9.23
C LEU A 253 0.77 -8.74 10.65
N SER A 254 -0.10 -9.70 10.98
CA SER A 254 -0.63 -9.81 12.34
C SER A 254 0.51 -10.10 13.31
N GLU A 255 0.49 -9.44 14.46
CA GLU A 255 1.45 -9.67 15.55
C GLU A 255 1.04 -10.86 16.44
N ASN A 256 -0.06 -11.55 16.11
CA ASN A 256 -0.55 -12.74 16.81
C ASN A 256 -0.76 -13.92 15.84
N ASP A 257 -0.90 -15.12 16.40
CA ASP A 257 -1.03 -16.37 15.63
C ASP A 257 -2.48 -16.79 15.39
N SER A 258 -3.47 -15.95 15.71
CA SER A 258 -4.90 -16.30 15.57
C SER A 258 -5.33 -16.33 14.11
N LEU A 259 -4.81 -15.45 13.25
CA LEU A 259 -5.09 -15.44 11.81
C LEU A 259 -3.86 -15.86 11.00
N ARG A 260 -3.93 -17.03 10.36
CA ARG A 260 -2.83 -17.65 9.59
C ARG A 260 -3.16 -17.78 8.11
N TYR A 261 -2.12 -17.77 7.28
CA TYR A 261 -2.23 -18.05 5.85
C TYR A 261 -1.46 -19.32 5.51
N GLU A 262 -2.18 -20.43 5.41
CA GLU A 262 -1.63 -21.78 5.22
C GLU A 262 -2.26 -22.42 3.99
N ASP A 263 -1.46 -23.08 3.16
CA ASP A 263 -1.90 -23.73 1.91
C ASP A 263 -2.75 -22.81 1.01
N SER A 264 -2.33 -21.54 0.90
CA SER A 264 -3.02 -20.48 0.16
C SER A 264 -4.44 -20.19 0.67
N LYS A 265 -4.71 -20.42 1.95
CA LYS A 265 -6.02 -20.17 2.56
C LYS A 265 -5.86 -19.48 3.91
N LEU A 266 -6.77 -18.56 4.20
CA LEU A 266 -6.87 -17.99 5.54
C LEU A 266 -7.48 -19.00 6.51
N ARG A 267 -6.90 -19.09 7.69
CA ARG A 267 -7.35 -19.89 8.84
C ARG A 267 -7.38 -18.99 10.05
N TYR A 268 -8.47 -19.04 10.79
CA TYR A 268 -8.65 -18.24 11.99
C TYR A 268 -8.94 -19.18 13.15
N ASP A 269 -8.12 -19.10 14.18
CA ASP A 269 -8.31 -19.77 15.46
C ASP A 269 -8.57 -18.70 16.53
N PRO A 270 -9.83 -18.46 16.92
CA PRO A 270 -10.15 -17.48 17.94
C PRO A 270 -9.57 -17.89 19.31
N THR A 271 -9.24 -19.16 19.55
CA THR A 271 -8.68 -19.56 20.85
C THR A 271 -7.26 -19.05 21.07
N GLU A 272 -6.60 -18.54 20.02
CA GLU A 272 -5.28 -17.90 20.09
C GLU A 272 -5.40 -16.36 20.26
N ASP A 273 -6.60 -15.79 20.25
CA ASP A 273 -6.84 -14.37 20.57
C ASP A 273 -6.88 -14.15 22.09
N ILE A 274 -5.78 -14.49 22.77
CA ILE A 274 -5.64 -14.35 24.22
C ILE A 274 -4.55 -13.32 24.56
N GLY A 275 -4.86 -12.36 25.43
CA GLY A 275 -3.89 -11.42 26.02
C GLY A 275 -4.17 -9.95 25.72
N GLU A 276 -3.33 -9.06 26.26
CA GLU A 276 -3.55 -7.60 26.21
C GLU A 276 -3.28 -6.97 24.83
N ASN A 277 -2.55 -7.66 23.94
CA ASN A 277 -2.12 -7.12 22.64
C ASN A 277 -3.09 -7.41 21.49
N ILE A 278 -4.21 -8.09 21.74
CA ILE A 278 -5.16 -8.52 20.69
C ILE A 278 -5.79 -7.34 19.94
N PRO A 279 -6.29 -6.26 20.58
CA PRO A 279 -6.85 -5.12 19.86
C PRO A 279 -5.84 -4.47 18.89
N LYS A 280 -4.54 -4.46 19.27
CA LYS A 280 -3.47 -3.96 18.41
C LYS A 280 -3.25 -4.89 17.21
N ALA A 281 -3.20 -6.20 17.43
CA ALA A 281 -3.04 -7.18 16.36
C ALA A 281 -4.21 -7.15 15.37
N HIS A 282 -5.45 -7.12 15.87
CA HIS A 282 -6.67 -6.98 15.06
C HIS A 282 -6.64 -5.71 14.23
N LYS A 283 -6.31 -4.57 14.84
CA LYS A 283 -6.16 -3.30 14.14
C LYS A 283 -5.15 -3.38 12.99
N ILE A 284 -3.96 -3.95 13.23
CA ILE A 284 -2.95 -4.12 12.18
C ILE A 284 -3.48 -5.00 11.04
N ALA A 285 -4.14 -6.11 11.34
CA ALA A 285 -4.71 -7.00 10.35
C ALA A 285 -5.81 -6.31 9.51
N ILE A 286 -6.67 -5.52 10.16
CA ILE A 286 -7.77 -4.76 9.54
C ILE A 286 -7.21 -3.66 8.63
N ASP A 287 -6.33 -2.82 9.15
CA ASP A 287 -5.70 -1.70 8.41
C ASP A 287 -4.89 -2.19 7.20
N SER A 288 -4.40 -3.43 7.27
CA SER A 288 -3.65 -4.07 6.17
C SER A 288 -4.54 -4.69 5.09
N CYS A 289 -5.85 -4.77 5.27
CA CYS A 289 -6.75 -5.43 4.32
C CYS A 289 -6.95 -4.58 3.06
N PRO A 290 -6.48 -5.01 1.88
CA PRO A 290 -6.49 -4.17 0.67
C PRO A 290 -7.89 -3.89 0.12
N VAL A 291 -8.88 -4.70 0.51
CA VAL A 291 -10.29 -4.54 0.13
C VAL A 291 -11.17 -4.07 1.29
N ALA A 292 -10.57 -3.69 2.42
CA ALA A 292 -11.25 -3.13 3.59
C ALA A 292 -12.46 -3.92 4.12
N ILE A 293 -12.45 -5.25 3.97
CA ILE A 293 -13.57 -6.12 4.36
C ILE A 293 -13.34 -6.86 5.68
N LEU A 294 -12.09 -6.91 6.17
CA LEU A 294 -11.76 -7.50 7.46
C LEU A 294 -12.21 -6.56 8.57
N LYS A 295 -12.82 -7.09 9.63
CA LYS A 295 -13.37 -6.31 10.75
C LYS A 295 -13.40 -7.15 12.01
N GLU A 296 -13.61 -6.49 13.15
CA GLU A 296 -14.01 -7.20 14.38
C GLU A 296 -15.44 -7.75 14.23
N ASP A 297 -15.69 -8.90 14.83
CA ASP A 297 -16.99 -9.54 14.92
C ASP A 297 -17.68 -9.07 16.21
N ASP A 298 -18.77 -8.32 16.05
CA ASP A 298 -19.54 -7.78 17.16
C ASP A 298 -20.50 -8.83 17.78
N GLU A 299 -20.69 -9.98 17.13
CA GLU A 299 -21.60 -11.04 17.59
C GLU A 299 -20.85 -12.19 18.29
N MET A 300 -19.60 -12.44 17.93
CA MET A 300 -18.78 -13.52 18.50
C MET A 300 -17.68 -12.97 19.42
N LEU A 301 -17.83 -13.22 20.72
CA LEU A 301 -16.92 -12.77 21.78
C LEU A 301 -16.22 -13.95 22.45
N LEU A 302 -14.95 -13.77 22.80
CA LEU A 302 -14.23 -14.62 23.74
C LEU A 302 -14.36 -14.03 25.13
N VAL A 303 -14.78 -14.85 26.09
CA VAL A 303 -14.91 -14.45 27.48
C VAL A 303 -13.83 -15.15 28.28
N ASN A 304 -12.99 -14.39 28.97
CA ASN A 304 -12.05 -14.94 29.92
C ASN A 304 -12.83 -15.42 31.15
N GLU A 305 -12.87 -16.73 31.38
CA GLU A 305 -13.63 -17.34 32.49
C GLU A 305 -13.16 -16.87 33.89
N ILE A 306 -11.93 -16.36 34.00
CA ILE A 306 -11.34 -15.92 35.27
C ILE A 306 -11.56 -14.42 35.50
N THR A 307 -11.25 -13.58 34.50
CA THR A 307 -11.34 -12.11 34.64
C THR A 307 -12.71 -11.56 34.26
N GLY A 308 -13.51 -12.31 33.51
CA GLY A 308 -14.77 -11.84 32.94
C GLY A 308 -14.60 -10.85 31.79
N GLU A 309 -13.37 -10.64 31.31
CA GLU A 309 -13.09 -9.73 30.19
C GLU A 309 -13.59 -10.33 28.87
N GLU A 310 -14.22 -9.49 28.06
CA GLU A 310 -14.72 -9.82 26.73
C GLU A 310 -13.74 -9.31 25.67
N GLN A 311 -13.44 -10.16 24.69
CA GLN A 311 -12.58 -9.86 23.56
C GLN A 311 -13.31 -10.18 22.26
N ASN A 312 -13.42 -9.19 21.37
CA ASN A 312 -13.98 -9.38 20.03
C ASN A 312 -13.14 -10.38 19.23
N THR A 313 -13.79 -11.16 18.39
CA THR A 313 -13.12 -12.02 17.38
C THR A 313 -13.01 -11.30 16.04
N LEU A 314 -12.34 -11.90 15.05
CA LEU A 314 -12.27 -11.36 13.70
C LEU A 314 -13.35 -11.95 12.79
N ALA A 315 -13.85 -11.12 11.88
CA ALA A 315 -14.68 -11.49 10.74
C ALA A 315 -14.14 -10.87 9.44
N GLY A 316 -14.74 -11.22 8.31
CA GLY A 316 -14.45 -10.59 7.03
C GLY A 316 -13.29 -11.23 6.24
N PHE A 317 -12.94 -12.49 6.47
CA PHE A 317 -11.88 -13.20 5.71
C PHE A 317 -12.41 -14.42 4.95
N CYS A 318 -11.78 -14.79 3.83
CA CYS A 318 -12.21 -15.97 3.05
C CYS A 318 -11.50 -17.26 3.51
N VAL A 319 -12.26 -18.21 4.05
CA VAL A 319 -11.75 -19.56 4.39
C VAL A 319 -11.72 -20.53 3.21
N SER A 320 -12.14 -20.08 2.03
CA SER A 320 -12.23 -20.85 0.79
C SER A 320 -13.17 -22.06 0.83
N CYS A 321 -14.36 -21.92 1.44
CA CYS A 321 -15.37 -22.99 1.52
C CYS A 321 -16.18 -23.21 0.23
N GLY A 322 -16.23 -22.22 -0.67
CA GLY A 322 -16.96 -22.28 -1.93
C GLY A 322 -18.49 -22.11 -1.83
N ASN A 323 -19.04 -21.79 -0.65
CA ASN A 323 -20.50 -21.63 -0.48
C ASN A 323 -21.09 -20.55 -1.39
N CYS A 324 -20.39 -19.43 -1.59
CA CYS A 324 -20.83 -18.33 -2.45
C CYS A 324 -21.07 -18.75 -3.91
N VAL A 325 -20.29 -19.71 -4.42
CA VAL A 325 -20.48 -20.31 -5.75
C VAL A 325 -21.69 -21.23 -5.73
N LYS A 326 -21.79 -22.12 -4.72
CA LYS A 326 -22.87 -23.11 -4.61
C LYS A 326 -24.26 -22.50 -4.52
N VAL A 327 -24.40 -21.34 -3.87
CA VAL A 327 -25.70 -20.66 -3.68
C VAL A 327 -26.05 -19.68 -4.81
N CYS A 328 -25.15 -19.49 -5.78
CA CYS A 328 -25.34 -18.57 -6.89
C CYS A 328 -26.11 -19.25 -8.02
N GLU A 329 -27.41 -18.93 -8.16
CA GLU A 329 -28.26 -19.55 -9.19
C GLU A 329 -27.94 -19.08 -10.62
N ASN A 330 -27.29 -17.92 -10.77
CA ASN A 330 -26.96 -17.35 -12.08
C ASN A 330 -25.52 -17.63 -12.53
N ASP A 331 -24.79 -18.51 -11.82
CA ASP A 331 -23.37 -18.81 -12.07
C ASP A 331 -22.47 -17.56 -12.15
N ALA A 332 -22.87 -16.49 -11.44
CA ALA A 332 -22.14 -15.24 -11.40
C ALA A 332 -20.93 -15.30 -10.46
N ARG A 333 -20.97 -16.12 -9.40
CA ARG A 333 -19.83 -16.30 -8.49
C ARG A 333 -18.96 -17.46 -8.98
N LEU A 334 -17.66 -17.21 -9.10
CA LEU A 334 -16.72 -18.14 -9.73
C LEU A 334 -15.47 -18.31 -8.86
N PHE A 335 -14.89 -19.51 -8.88
CA PHE A 335 -13.52 -19.74 -8.39
C PHE A 335 -12.53 -19.49 -9.53
N LYS A 336 -11.49 -18.69 -9.30
CA LYS A 336 -10.43 -18.41 -10.28
C LYS A 336 -9.05 -18.50 -9.63
N VAL A 337 -8.05 -18.78 -10.46
CA VAL A 337 -6.63 -18.65 -10.11
C VAL A 337 -6.09 -17.48 -10.92
N ALA A 338 -5.67 -16.42 -10.23
CA ALA A 338 -4.93 -15.33 -10.84
C ALA A 338 -3.46 -15.75 -10.97
N THR A 339 -2.86 -15.41 -12.12
CA THR A 339 -1.44 -15.65 -12.41
C THR A 339 -0.84 -14.38 -12.97
N TRP A 340 0.40 -14.07 -12.60
CA TRP A 340 1.16 -12.97 -13.16
C TRP A 340 2.65 -13.28 -13.15
N ASP A 341 3.32 -12.94 -14.23
CA ASP A 341 4.73 -13.13 -14.51
C ASP A 341 5.58 -11.88 -14.22
N GLY A 342 4.99 -10.84 -13.63
CA GLY A 342 5.66 -9.55 -13.44
C GLY A 342 5.69 -8.68 -14.69
N SER A 343 4.94 -9.02 -15.74
CA SER A 343 4.84 -8.23 -16.97
C SER A 343 4.29 -6.82 -16.70
N ILE A 344 4.99 -5.84 -17.26
CA ILE A 344 4.66 -4.41 -17.22
C ILE A 344 4.56 -3.94 -18.67
N THR A 345 3.53 -3.17 -18.98
CA THR A 345 3.34 -2.65 -20.33
C THR A 345 4.16 -1.37 -20.57
N ASP A 346 4.35 -1.01 -21.84
CA ASP A 346 5.15 0.16 -22.25
C ASP A 346 4.49 1.50 -21.90
N GLU A 347 3.21 1.50 -21.48
CA GLU A 347 2.50 2.66 -20.96
C GLU A 347 3.03 3.14 -19.59
N CYS A 348 3.97 2.43 -18.96
CA CYS A 348 4.51 2.78 -17.65
C CYS A 348 5.23 4.15 -17.64
N ILE A 349 4.65 5.12 -16.94
CA ILE A 349 5.20 6.48 -16.82
C ILE A 349 6.20 6.66 -15.66
N SER A 350 6.66 5.58 -15.02
CA SER A 350 7.62 5.63 -13.90
C SER A 350 7.19 6.53 -12.71
N CYS A 351 5.89 6.59 -12.45
CA CYS A 351 5.29 7.42 -11.38
C CYS A 351 5.59 6.96 -9.95
N GLY A 352 6.11 5.75 -9.76
CA GLY A 352 6.49 5.23 -8.43
C GLY A 352 5.34 4.89 -7.49
N ILE A 353 4.08 5.14 -7.87
CA ILE A 353 2.88 4.87 -7.05
C ILE A 353 2.89 3.42 -6.54
N CYS A 354 3.16 2.47 -7.44
CA CYS A 354 3.22 1.05 -7.13
C CYS A 354 4.28 0.70 -6.07
N CYS A 355 5.40 1.43 -6.01
CA CYS A 355 6.43 1.25 -4.99
C CYS A 355 5.95 1.76 -3.63
N GLU A 356 5.25 2.90 -3.62
CA GLU A 356 4.71 3.52 -2.40
C GLU A 356 3.57 2.69 -1.77
N VAL A 357 2.74 2.02 -2.59
CA VAL A 357 1.59 1.22 -2.10
C VAL A 357 1.87 -0.28 -1.94
N CYS A 358 3.08 -0.75 -2.23
CA CYS A 358 3.41 -2.17 -2.15
C CYS A 358 3.67 -2.60 -0.70
N PRO A 359 2.82 -3.42 -0.07
CA PRO A 359 2.95 -3.78 1.35
C PRO A 359 4.08 -4.77 1.63
N LYS A 360 4.65 -5.39 0.58
CA LYS A 360 5.77 -6.34 0.68
C LYS A 360 7.08 -5.78 0.12
N GLU A 361 7.08 -4.50 -0.27
CA GLU A 361 8.25 -3.84 -0.86
C GLU A 361 8.85 -4.65 -2.03
N ALA A 362 7.98 -5.30 -2.81
CA ALA A 362 8.36 -6.18 -3.90
C ALA A 362 8.71 -5.41 -5.18
N ILE A 363 8.42 -4.10 -5.23
CA ILE A 363 8.53 -3.30 -6.46
C ILE A 363 9.69 -2.32 -6.33
N THR A 364 10.57 -2.31 -7.32
CA THR A 364 11.66 -1.34 -7.45
C THR A 364 11.42 -0.45 -8.66
N LEU A 365 11.48 0.88 -8.47
CA LEU A 365 11.36 1.85 -9.54
C LEU A 365 12.67 1.99 -10.32
N HIS A 366 12.59 1.93 -11.64
CA HIS A 366 13.69 2.25 -12.55
C HIS A 366 13.30 3.44 -13.44
N ARG A 367 14.28 4.01 -14.14
CA ARG A 367 13.97 4.99 -15.19
C ARG A 367 13.30 4.27 -16.36
N GLY A 368 12.05 4.64 -16.64
CA GLY A 368 11.26 4.13 -17.76
C GLY A 368 10.45 2.86 -17.47
N THR A 369 10.62 2.21 -16.30
CA THR A 369 9.88 1.00 -15.95
C THR A 369 10.01 0.66 -14.46
N ILE A 370 9.43 -0.46 -14.02
CA ILE A 370 9.61 -1.04 -12.69
C ILE A 370 10.12 -2.48 -12.81
N SER A 371 10.74 -3.01 -11.75
CA SER A 371 10.99 -4.44 -11.61
C SER A 371 10.25 -4.97 -10.39
N VAL A 372 9.80 -6.22 -10.48
CA VAL A 372 9.02 -6.88 -9.42
C VAL A 372 9.77 -8.11 -8.93
N ASP A 373 9.98 -8.19 -7.62
CA ASP A 373 10.48 -9.36 -6.92
C ASP A 373 9.31 -10.33 -6.73
N LEU A 374 9.21 -11.34 -7.60
CA LEU A 374 8.13 -12.32 -7.60
C LEU A 374 8.13 -13.19 -6.35
N ASP A 375 9.28 -13.39 -5.70
CA ASP A 375 9.35 -14.17 -4.46
C ASP A 375 8.68 -13.44 -3.28
N LYS A 376 8.58 -12.11 -3.35
CA LYS A 376 7.89 -11.27 -2.35
C LYS A 376 6.46 -10.93 -2.72
N CYS A 377 6.09 -11.06 -3.99
CA CYS A 377 4.80 -10.63 -4.49
C CYS A 377 3.68 -11.58 -4.04
N ILE A 378 2.70 -11.05 -3.30
CA ILE A 378 1.50 -11.79 -2.84
C ILE A 378 0.27 -11.60 -3.74
N LEU A 379 0.46 -11.04 -4.93
CA LEU A 379 -0.60 -10.72 -5.89
C LEU A 379 -1.76 -9.88 -5.32
N CYS A 380 -1.51 -8.98 -4.38
CA CYS A 380 -2.57 -8.15 -3.79
C CYS A 380 -3.25 -7.19 -4.80
N GLU A 381 -2.67 -6.97 -5.98
CA GLU A 381 -3.14 -6.07 -7.04
C GLU A 381 -3.17 -4.57 -6.68
N ASN A 382 -2.76 -4.15 -5.46
CA ASN A 382 -2.67 -2.73 -5.08
C ASN A 382 -1.88 -1.90 -6.12
N CYS A 383 -0.76 -2.42 -6.62
CA CYS A 383 0.03 -1.73 -7.63
C CYS A 383 -0.74 -1.50 -8.94
N GLY A 384 -1.59 -2.43 -9.37
CA GLY A 384 -2.47 -2.29 -10.54
C GLY A 384 -3.67 -1.38 -10.28
N VAL A 385 -4.26 -1.46 -9.09
CA VAL A 385 -5.39 -0.62 -8.65
C VAL A 385 -5.04 0.86 -8.65
N TYR A 386 -3.85 1.20 -8.15
CA TYR A 386 -3.38 2.57 -8.05
C TYR A 386 -2.61 3.04 -9.29
N CYS A 387 -2.46 2.19 -10.33
CA CYS A 387 -1.75 2.55 -11.54
C CYS A 387 -2.58 3.52 -12.41
N PRO A 388 -2.15 4.77 -12.61
CA PRO A 388 -2.95 5.77 -13.34
C PRO A 388 -3.11 5.39 -14.82
N VAL A 389 -2.11 4.73 -15.38
CA VAL A 389 -1.99 4.38 -16.80
C VAL A 389 -2.27 2.90 -17.09
N ASN A 390 -2.71 2.13 -16.08
CA ASN A 390 -3.01 0.69 -16.20
C ASN A 390 -1.85 -0.16 -16.75
N ALA A 391 -0.60 0.22 -16.48
CA ALA A 391 0.57 -0.51 -16.97
C ALA A 391 0.82 -1.85 -16.26
N ILE A 392 0.07 -2.12 -15.19
CA ILE A 392 0.10 -3.36 -14.41
C ILE A 392 -1.29 -3.99 -14.49
N PRO A 393 -1.41 -5.28 -14.85
CA PRO A 393 -2.72 -5.93 -14.94
C PRO A 393 -3.40 -6.01 -13.58
N ARG A 394 -4.73 -5.95 -13.60
CA ARG A 394 -5.61 -6.13 -12.43
C ARG A 394 -6.79 -6.99 -12.85
N THR A 395 -7.35 -7.76 -11.92
CA THR A 395 -8.45 -8.68 -12.23
C THR A 395 -9.70 -8.41 -11.42
N THR A 396 -9.57 -7.95 -10.18
CA THR A 396 -10.67 -8.08 -9.21
C THR A 396 -11.06 -6.77 -8.53
N MET A 397 -10.13 -5.81 -8.43
CA MET A 397 -10.36 -4.58 -7.67
C MET A 397 -10.70 -3.40 -8.58
N HIS A 398 -11.59 -2.54 -8.07
CA HIS A 398 -11.90 -1.24 -8.67
C HIS A 398 -10.66 -0.35 -8.63
N LYS A 399 -10.55 0.54 -9.61
CA LYS A 399 -9.40 1.43 -9.73
C LYS A 399 -9.48 2.51 -8.65
N LYS A 400 -8.33 2.96 -8.15
CA LYS A 400 -8.23 4.18 -7.36
C LYS A 400 -7.86 5.32 -8.29
N GLU A 401 -8.63 6.40 -8.23
CA GLU A 401 -8.38 7.58 -9.06
C GLU A 401 -7.76 8.70 -8.24
N ILE A 402 -6.86 9.44 -8.88
CA ILE A 402 -6.25 10.62 -8.28
C ILE A 402 -7.27 11.75 -8.41
N VAL A 403 -7.74 12.28 -7.28
CA VAL A 403 -8.75 13.35 -7.24
C VAL A 403 -8.13 14.72 -7.31
N ASP A 404 -7.17 14.94 -6.43
CA ASP A 404 -6.48 16.19 -6.24
C ASP A 404 -5.08 15.92 -5.70
N GLY A 405 -4.34 17.00 -5.53
CA GLY A 405 -3.01 16.96 -4.98
C GLY A 405 -2.38 18.34 -5.03
N PHE A 406 -1.09 18.34 -4.73
CA PHE A 406 -0.26 19.52 -4.77
C PHE A 406 1.03 19.17 -5.52
N CYS A 407 1.45 20.02 -6.44
CA CYS A 407 2.68 19.81 -7.19
C CYS A 407 3.34 21.15 -7.45
N PHE A 408 4.42 21.44 -6.75
CA PHE A 408 5.14 22.71 -6.83
C PHE A 408 6.64 22.49 -6.98
N ILE A 409 7.29 23.33 -7.79
CA ILE A 409 8.74 23.28 -8.03
C ILE A 409 9.43 24.38 -7.23
N GLU A 410 10.23 23.99 -6.24
CA GLU A 410 11.09 24.88 -5.48
C GLU A 410 12.27 25.33 -6.37
N GLN A 411 12.19 26.57 -6.84
CA GLN A 411 13.13 27.11 -7.82
C GLN A 411 14.56 27.19 -7.27
N GLN A 412 14.76 27.30 -5.95
CA GLN A 412 16.09 27.32 -5.35
C GLN A 412 16.81 25.96 -5.38
N LEU A 413 16.04 24.86 -5.45
CA LEU A 413 16.58 23.51 -5.58
C LEU A 413 16.67 23.07 -7.04
N CYS A 414 15.86 23.67 -7.92
CA CYS A 414 15.82 23.34 -9.34
C CYS A 414 17.18 23.62 -10.00
N MET A 415 17.73 22.60 -10.66
CA MET A 415 18.97 22.72 -11.44
C MET A 415 18.71 22.99 -12.94
N HIS A 416 17.48 23.35 -13.31
CA HIS A 416 17.06 23.72 -14.67
C HIS A 416 17.37 22.67 -15.75
N CYS A 417 17.36 21.37 -15.42
CA CYS A 417 17.74 20.29 -16.33
C CYS A 417 16.68 19.90 -17.38
N GLY A 418 15.41 20.27 -17.21
CA GLY A 418 14.34 19.96 -18.17
C GLY A 418 13.71 18.57 -18.09
N LEU A 419 14.27 17.65 -17.30
CA LEU A 419 13.74 16.27 -17.20
C LEU A 419 12.26 16.20 -16.80
N CYS A 420 11.79 17.09 -15.93
CA CYS A 420 10.39 17.12 -15.52
C CYS A 420 9.45 17.55 -16.65
N TYR A 421 9.91 18.42 -17.54
CA TYR A 421 9.19 18.85 -18.74
C TYR A 421 9.08 17.69 -19.73
N ASP A 422 10.20 17.03 -20.02
CA ASP A 422 10.27 15.96 -21.01
C ASP A 422 9.50 14.69 -20.60
N ILE A 423 9.43 14.39 -19.29
CA ILE A 423 8.76 13.17 -18.80
C ILE A 423 7.26 13.34 -18.55
N CYS A 424 6.73 14.57 -18.58
CA CYS A 424 5.34 14.81 -18.19
C CYS A 424 4.37 14.28 -19.27
N PRO A 425 3.54 13.26 -18.97
CA PRO A 425 2.63 12.70 -19.99
C PRO A 425 1.38 13.55 -20.22
N TYR A 426 1.23 14.66 -19.48
CA TYR A 426 0.05 15.53 -19.50
C TYR A 426 0.38 16.96 -19.94
N ASP A 427 1.62 17.21 -20.38
CA ASP A 427 2.11 18.56 -20.76
C ASP A 427 1.82 19.63 -19.70
N ALA A 428 1.90 19.24 -18.42
CA ALA A 428 1.56 20.06 -17.27
C ALA A 428 2.74 20.86 -16.71
N ILE A 429 3.88 20.89 -17.41
CA ILE A 429 5.05 21.68 -17.02
C ILE A 429 5.28 22.74 -18.08
N ASN A 430 5.25 24.02 -17.68
CA ASN A 430 5.56 25.16 -18.53
C ASN A 430 7.04 25.55 -18.40
N LYS A 431 7.63 26.02 -19.51
CA LYS A 431 9.01 26.49 -19.57
C LYS A 431 9.03 27.99 -19.84
N ASN A 432 9.29 28.79 -18.80
CA ASN A 432 9.26 30.25 -18.86
C ASN A 432 10.65 30.81 -18.50
N ASN A 433 11.33 31.47 -19.43
CA ASN A 433 12.61 32.16 -19.19
C ASN A 433 13.69 31.32 -18.45
N GLY A 434 13.72 30.00 -18.69
CA GLY A 434 14.67 29.07 -18.05
C GLY A 434 14.15 28.42 -16.76
N ASN A 435 13.03 28.88 -16.22
CA ASN A 435 12.33 28.27 -15.09
C ASN A 435 11.27 27.28 -15.55
N PHE A 436 10.95 26.34 -14.67
CA PHE A 436 9.91 25.34 -14.87
C PHE A 436 8.81 25.56 -13.83
N GLU A 437 7.57 25.66 -14.31
CA GLU A 437 6.38 25.90 -13.50
C GLU A 437 5.33 24.83 -13.80
N VAL A 438 4.57 24.43 -12.78
CA VAL A 438 3.50 23.44 -12.95
C VAL A 438 2.22 24.18 -13.35
N ASP A 439 1.57 23.69 -14.40
CA ASP A 439 0.24 24.07 -14.82
C ASP A 439 -0.78 23.21 -14.04
N GLU A 440 -1.37 23.79 -12.99
CA GLU A 440 -2.28 23.07 -12.09
C GLU A 440 -3.53 22.54 -12.80
N ASP A 441 -4.02 23.24 -13.83
CA ASP A 441 -5.20 22.83 -14.58
C ASP A 441 -4.96 21.54 -15.39
N LYS A 442 -3.72 21.32 -15.81
CA LYS A 442 -3.31 20.11 -16.55
C LYS A 442 -2.74 19.01 -15.67
N CYS A 443 -2.22 19.36 -14.51
CA CYS A 443 -1.56 18.41 -13.62
C CYS A 443 -2.54 17.34 -13.12
N LYS A 444 -2.19 16.07 -13.32
CA LYS A 444 -2.95 14.92 -12.79
C LYS A 444 -2.33 14.31 -11.53
N TYR A 445 -1.39 15.02 -10.90
CA TYR A 445 -0.69 14.60 -9.69
C TYR A 445 -0.18 13.14 -9.74
N CYS A 446 0.34 12.72 -10.90
CA CYS A 446 0.82 11.34 -11.08
C CYS A 446 2.17 11.07 -10.41
N GLY A 447 3.02 12.10 -10.25
CA GLY A 447 4.32 11.99 -9.58
C GLY A 447 5.51 11.60 -10.47
N ALA A 448 5.34 11.44 -11.78
CA ALA A 448 6.45 11.13 -12.70
C ALA A 448 7.57 12.19 -12.65
N CYS A 449 7.20 13.48 -12.65
CA CYS A 449 8.14 14.60 -12.57
C CYS A 449 8.93 14.64 -11.25
N LYS A 450 8.28 14.36 -10.12
CA LYS A 450 8.90 14.23 -8.79
C LYS A 450 10.01 13.18 -8.83
N ASN A 451 9.72 11.98 -9.33
CA ASN A 451 10.69 10.88 -9.34
C ASN A 451 11.80 11.05 -10.38
N ALA A 452 11.53 11.78 -11.46
CA ALA A 452 12.54 12.10 -12.46
C ALA A 452 13.53 13.17 -11.98
N CYS A 453 13.15 14.00 -10.99
CA CYS A 453 13.94 15.15 -10.56
C CYS A 453 15.18 14.73 -9.74
N PRO A 454 16.41 14.87 -10.29
CA PRO A 454 17.63 14.49 -9.57
C PRO A 454 17.93 15.43 -8.38
N ALA A 455 17.37 16.64 -8.39
CA ALA A 455 17.58 17.64 -7.36
C ALA A 455 16.52 17.58 -6.24
N ASN A 456 15.52 16.69 -6.35
CA ASN A 456 14.37 16.62 -5.43
C ASN A 456 13.71 17.98 -5.17
N ALA A 457 13.55 18.79 -6.23
CA ALA A 457 13.00 20.14 -6.15
C ALA A 457 11.46 20.19 -6.05
N PHE A 458 10.78 19.04 -6.04
CA PHE A 458 9.31 19.00 -6.02
C PHE A 458 8.78 18.90 -4.60
N MET A 459 7.89 19.82 -4.24
CA MET A 459 6.92 19.62 -3.17
C MET A 459 5.69 18.95 -3.79
N PHE A 460 5.36 17.75 -3.31
CA PHE A 460 4.37 16.91 -3.98
C PHE A 460 3.51 16.15 -2.97
N GLU A 461 2.20 16.23 -3.16
CA GLU A 461 1.18 15.48 -2.44
C GLU A 461 0.10 15.05 -3.44
N ARG A 462 -0.60 13.96 -3.14
CA ARG A 462 -1.74 13.50 -3.94
C ARG A 462 -2.71 12.74 -3.05
N ASN A 463 -3.99 12.82 -3.39
CA ASN A 463 -5.06 12.08 -2.72
C ASN A 463 -5.77 11.16 -3.71
N PHE A 464 -6.38 10.10 -3.18
CA PHE A 464 -7.08 9.09 -3.96
C PHE A 464 -8.54 8.97 -3.51
N LYS A 465 -9.43 8.69 -4.46
CA LYS A 465 -10.80 8.20 -4.21
C LYS A 465 -11.02 6.84 -4.85
N ASP A 466 -12.07 6.14 -4.45
CA ASP A 466 -12.55 4.98 -5.19
C ASP A 466 -13.20 5.41 -6.50
N SER A 467 -12.92 4.71 -7.61
CA SER A 467 -13.53 4.98 -8.93
C SER A 467 -15.05 4.82 -8.97
N ILE A 468 -15.69 4.38 -7.88
CA ILE A 468 -17.14 4.21 -7.75
C ILE A 468 -17.77 5.33 -6.89
N GLU A 469 -16.98 6.17 -6.22
CA GLU A 469 -17.51 7.28 -5.40
C GLU A 469 -18.02 8.48 -6.21
N GLU A 470 -18.03 8.38 -7.55
CA GLU A 470 -18.75 9.30 -8.42
C GLU A 470 -19.87 8.57 -9.14
N ILE A 471 -21.05 8.51 -8.51
CA ILE A 471 -22.38 8.70 -9.12
C ILE A 471 -23.32 9.23 -8.04
#